data_AF-A0A529NMU6-F1
#
_entry.id   AF-A0A529NMU6-F1
#
_cell.length_a   1.000
_cell.length_b   1.000
_cell.length_c   1.000
_cell.angle_alpha   90.00
_cell.angle_beta   90.00
_cell.angle_gamma   90.00
#
_symmetry.space_group_name_H-M   'P 1'
#
loop_
_entity.id
_entity.type
_entity.pdbx_description
1 polymer ?
#
loop_
_entity_poly.entity_id
_entity_poly.type
_entity_poly.pdbx_seq_one_letter_code
_entity_poly.pdbx_strand_id
1 'polypeptide(L)'
;LGTGPDGDFLRAAFAAEGISTLTPPSPLMDSGNCVAMISGDAERTFVSWPGAESRLTRDMMASVQVQAGDWVFTSGYTLSYPGSRDALADWIEALPAEVPFVFDPTPVIAEIPRPILDRVLARTTWLSCNTSEAAAIAGSGDAQTAAI
;
A
#
# COMPACT_ATOMS: atom_id res chain seq x y z
N LEU A 1 0.08 -11.02 -5.92
CA LEU A 1 0.37 -11.13 -7.37
C LEU A 1 -0.63 -12.09 -8.01
N GLY A 2 -1.07 -11.85 -9.24
CA GLY A 2 -2.07 -12.69 -9.92
C GLY A 2 -1.50 -13.81 -10.79
N THR A 3 -2.35 -14.73 -11.26
CA THR A 3 -2.00 -15.73 -12.28
C THR A 3 -2.30 -15.19 -13.67
N GLY A 4 -1.27 -14.74 -14.39
CA GLY A 4 -1.35 -14.23 -15.75
C GLY A 4 -0.07 -13.49 -16.15
N PRO A 5 0.01 -12.94 -17.38
CA PRO A 5 1.20 -12.31 -17.91
C PRO A 5 1.77 -11.18 -17.04
N ASP A 6 0.92 -10.32 -16.48
CA ASP A 6 1.37 -9.20 -15.65
C ASP A 6 1.94 -9.73 -14.31
N GLY A 7 1.28 -10.73 -13.73
CA GLY A 7 1.76 -11.43 -12.55
C GLY A 7 3.05 -12.23 -12.77
N ASP A 8 3.22 -12.87 -13.91
CA ASP A 8 4.44 -13.60 -14.28
C ASP A 8 5.62 -12.63 -14.46
N PHE A 9 5.39 -11.50 -15.15
CA PHE A 9 6.38 -10.45 -15.28
C PHE A 9 6.84 -9.93 -13.90
N LEU A 10 5.91 -9.60 -13.01
CA LEU A 10 6.24 -9.12 -11.66
C LEU A 10 6.97 -10.18 -10.81
N ARG A 11 6.55 -11.45 -10.88
CA ARG A 11 7.25 -12.55 -10.17
C ARG A 11 8.69 -12.72 -10.67
N ALA A 12 8.90 -12.66 -11.98
CA ALA A 12 10.23 -12.76 -12.56
C ALA A 12 11.12 -11.58 -12.15
N ALA A 13 10.58 -10.36 -12.15
CA ALA A 13 11.29 -9.17 -11.68
C ALA A 13 11.69 -9.27 -10.20
N PHE A 14 10.76 -9.66 -9.32
CA PHE A 14 11.09 -9.88 -7.90
C PHE A 14 12.15 -10.96 -7.70
N ALA A 15 12.05 -12.08 -8.43
CA ALA A 15 13.05 -13.15 -8.34
C ALA A 15 14.44 -12.67 -8.81
N ALA A 16 14.51 -11.85 -9.86
CA ALA A 16 15.77 -11.28 -10.35
C ALA A 16 16.44 -10.35 -9.32
N GLU A 17 15.65 -9.62 -8.54
CA GLU A 17 16.11 -8.76 -7.44
C GLU A 17 16.29 -9.51 -6.11
N GLY A 18 16.09 -10.84 -6.08
CA GLY A 18 16.18 -11.64 -4.86
C GLY A 18 15.07 -11.38 -3.83
N ILE A 19 13.95 -10.79 -4.26
CA ILE A 19 12.80 -10.48 -3.41
C ILE A 19 11.90 -11.71 -3.31
N SER A 20 11.73 -12.22 -2.10
CA SER A 20 10.86 -13.35 -1.82
C SER A 20 9.38 -12.95 -1.78
N THR A 21 8.52 -13.74 -2.41
CA THR A 21 7.06 -13.58 -2.34
C THR A 21 6.48 -14.57 -1.32
N LEU A 22 5.81 -14.05 -0.28
CA LEU A 22 5.31 -14.86 0.83
C LEU A 22 3.89 -15.42 0.61
N THR A 23 3.14 -14.81 -0.29
CA THR A 23 1.78 -15.24 -0.64
C THR A 23 1.79 -15.96 -1.98
N PRO A 24 1.03 -17.05 -2.15
CA PRO A 24 0.88 -17.68 -3.46
C PRO A 24 0.21 -16.72 -4.46
N PRO A 25 0.41 -16.92 -5.77
CA PRO A 25 -0.34 -16.20 -6.79
C PRO A 25 -1.86 -16.34 -6.62
N SER A 26 -2.61 -15.27 -6.88
CA SER A 26 -4.08 -15.32 -6.87
C SER A 26 -4.56 -16.24 -7.99
N PRO A 27 -5.35 -17.29 -7.69
CA PRO A 27 -5.84 -18.22 -8.71
C PRO A 27 -7.03 -17.66 -9.51
N LEU A 28 -7.55 -16.50 -9.13
CA LEU A 28 -8.80 -15.95 -9.68
C LEU A 28 -8.57 -14.87 -10.72
N MET A 29 -7.42 -14.20 -10.71
CA MET A 29 -7.16 -13.04 -11.57
C MET A 29 -5.67 -12.73 -11.70
N ASP A 30 -5.33 -11.97 -12.75
CA ASP A 30 -3.98 -11.43 -12.94
C ASP A 30 -3.71 -10.20 -12.03
N SER A 31 -2.45 -9.78 -11.94
CA SER A 31 -2.06 -8.51 -11.32
C SER A 31 -2.59 -7.34 -12.14
N GLY A 32 -2.82 -6.21 -11.48
CA GLY A 32 -3.25 -4.99 -12.16
C GLY A 32 -2.15 -4.37 -13.00
N ASN A 33 -2.53 -3.40 -13.82
CA ASN A 33 -1.60 -2.61 -14.62
C ASN A 33 -1.96 -1.12 -14.58
N CYS A 34 -0.99 -0.30 -14.97
CA CYS A 34 -1.14 1.14 -15.05
C CYS A 34 -0.47 1.65 -16.32
N VAL A 35 -1.26 2.26 -17.19
CA VAL A 35 -0.76 2.91 -18.40
C VAL A 35 -0.50 4.38 -18.09
N ALA A 36 0.77 4.75 -18.13
CA ALA A 36 1.19 6.14 -18.01
C ALA A 36 1.32 6.78 -19.40
N MET A 37 0.53 7.82 -19.65
CA MET A 37 0.61 8.65 -20.84
C MET A 37 1.35 9.94 -20.50
N ILE A 38 2.35 10.29 -21.31
CA ILE A 38 3.20 11.45 -21.10
C ILE A 38 3.01 12.41 -22.26
N SER A 39 2.57 13.63 -21.98
CA SER A 39 2.41 14.69 -22.99
C SER A 39 3.72 15.43 -23.25
N GLY A 40 3.75 16.27 -24.29
CA GLY A 40 4.95 17.01 -24.71
C GLY A 40 5.48 18.02 -23.67
N ASP A 41 4.66 18.38 -22.69
CA ASP A 41 4.99 19.22 -21.52
C ASP A 41 5.45 18.40 -20.29
N ALA A 42 5.65 17.08 -20.46
CA ALA A 42 6.04 16.13 -19.42
C ALA A 42 5.00 15.86 -18.31
N GLU A 43 3.76 16.35 -18.47
CA GLU A 43 2.65 15.95 -17.62
C GLU A 43 2.33 14.46 -17.79
N ARG A 44 1.87 13.84 -16.70
CA ARG A 44 1.60 12.39 -16.65
C ARG A 44 0.14 12.13 -16.33
N THR A 45 -0.55 11.45 -17.23
CA THR A 45 -1.90 10.91 -17.00
C THR A 45 -1.81 9.40 -16.82
N PHE A 46 -2.45 8.88 -15.78
CA PHE A 46 -2.45 7.46 -15.46
C PHE A 46 -3.83 6.86 -15.66
N VAL A 47 -3.89 5.73 -16.34
CA VAL A 47 -5.08 4.89 -16.42
C VAL A 47 -4.74 3.56 -15.75
N SER A 48 -5.30 3.34 -14.57
CA SER A 48 -4.99 2.16 -13.74
C SER A 48 -6.14 1.17 -13.73
N TRP A 49 -5.81 -0.11 -13.87
CA TRP A 49 -6.73 -1.22 -13.68
C TRP A 49 -6.27 -2.07 -12.49
N PRO A 50 -6.98 -2.04 -11.35
CA PRO A 50 -6.64 -2.87 -10.21
C PRO A 50 -6.85 -4.36 -10.51
N GLY A 51 -5.88 -5.19 -10.16
CA GLY A 51 -5.92 -6.64 -10.29
C GLY A 51 -5.85 -7.36 -8.95
N ALA A 52 -5.11 -8.46 -8.90
CA ALA A 52 -4.98 -9.32 -7.72
C ALA A 52 -4.56 -8.58 -6.44
N GLU A 53 -3.79 -7.50 -6.53
CA GLU A 53 -3.37 -6.64 -5.41
C GLU A 53 -4.55 -5.87 -4.74
N SER A 54 -5.67 -5.73 -5.45
CA SER A 54 -6.91 -5.16 -4.90
C SER A 54 -7.75 -6.13 -4.09
N ARG A 55 -7.29 -7.39 -3.96
CA ARG A 55 -7.93 -8.46 -3.20
C ARG A 55 -6.95 -9.02 -2.17
N LEU A 56 -7.18 -8.68 -0.92
CA LEU A 56 -6.41 -9.17 0.20
C LEU A 56 -7.35 -9.70 1.27
N THR A 57 -7.09 -10.91 1.73
CA THR A 57 -7.81 -11.51 2.84
C THR A 57 -6.90 -11.68 4.04
N ARG A 58 -7.51 -11.79 5.23
CA ARG A 58 -6.79 -12.11 6.46
C ARG A 58 -5.98 -13.42 6.33
N ASP A 59 -6.54 -14.43 5.68
CA ASP A 59 -5.87 -15.72 5.48
C ASP A 59 -4.61 -15.59 4.62
N MET A 60 -4.63 -14.71 3.61
CA MET A 60 -3.42 -14.43 2.81
C MET A 60 -2.33 -13.77 3.66
N MET A 61 -2.71 -12.91 4.60
CA MET A 61 -1.77 -12.23 5.50
C MET A 61 -1.22 -13.13 6.60
N ALA A 62 -1.86 -14.28 6.87
CA ALA A 62 -1.39 -15.21 7.88
C ALA A 62 -0.01 -15.82 7.56
N SER A 63 0.43 -15.83 6.29
CA SER A 63 1.78 -16.29 5.94
C SER A 63 2.87 -15.24 6.21
N VAL A 64 2.49 -13.98 6.44
CA VAL A 64 3.44 -12.88 6.68
C VAL A 64 3.76 -12.82 8.18
N GLN A 65 4.80 -13.55 8.58
CA GLN A 65 5.25 -13.66 9.97
C GLN A 65 6.42 -12.71 10.23
N VAL A 66 6.11 -11.54 10.79
CA VAL A 66 7.10 -10.50 11.10
C VAL A 66 7.92 -10.89 12.33
N GLN A 67 9.23 -10.74 12.26
CA GLN A 67 10.18 -11.04 13.33
C GLN A 67 10.72 -9.76 13.99
N ALA A 68 11.32 -9.91 15.16
CA ALA A 68 12.02 -8.81 15.81
C ALA A 68 13.18 -8.31 14.93
N GLY A 69 13.20 -6.99 14.67
CA GLY A 69 14.20 -6.34 13.81
C GLY A 69 13.73 -6.11 12.37
N ASP A 70 12.60 -6.70 11.97
CA ASP A 70 12.00 -6.43 10.66
C ASP A 70 11.42 -5.02 10.58
N TRP A 71 11.28 -4.53 9.35
CA TRP A 71 10.58 -3.30 9.01
C TRP A 71 9.41 -3.63 8.10
N VAL A 72 8.26 -3.04 8.40
CA VAL A 72 7.07 -3.19 7.55
C VAL A 72 6.82 -1.90 6.79
N PHE A 73 6.60 -2.01 5.49
CA PHE A 73 6.26 -0.90 4.62
C PHE A 73 4.93 -1.17 3.92
N THR A 74 4.08 -0.16 3.82
CA THR A 74 2.87 -0.25 2.97
C THR A 74 2.58 1.06 2.24
N SER A 75 1.88 0.91 1.12
CA SER A 75 1.39 1.99 0.28
C SER A 75 -0.11 2.20 0.50
N GLY A 76 -0.59 3.44 0.38
CA GLY A 76 -2.01 3.79 0.47
C GLY A 76 -2.91 3.13 -0.56
N TYR A 77 -2.38 2.70 -1.72
CA TYR A 77 -3.18 2.04 -2.76
C TYR A 77 -3.90 0.78 -2.25
N THR A 78 -3.24 -0.07 -1.46
CA THR A 78 -3.91 -1.28 -0.95
C THR A 78 -5.03 -0.95 0.04
N LEU A 79 -4.92 0.18 0.75
CA LEU A 79 -5.95 0.69 1.65
C LEU A 79 -7.08 1.43 0.91
N SER A 80 -6.85 1.90 -0.32
CA SER A 80 -7.90 2.50 -1.14
C SER A 80 -8.81 1.45 -1.78
N TYR A 81 -8.42 0.18 -1.86
CA TYR A 81 -9.28 -0.87 -2.41
C TYR A 81 -10.26 -1.45 -1.39
N PRO A 82 -11.59 -1.42 -1.65
CA PRO A 82 -12.59 -2.03 -0.75
C PRO A 82 -12.35 -3.53 -0.49
N GLY A 83 -11.75 -4.25 -1.45
CA GLY A 83 -11.46 -5.68 -1.34
C GLY A 83 -10.22 -6.05 -0.52
N SER A 84 -9.47 -5.05 -0.01
CA SER A 84 -8.23 -5.26 0.74
C SER A 84 -8.14 -4.45 2.03
N ARG A 85 -8.76 -3.26 2.07
CA ARG A 85 -8.48 -2.23 3.08
C ARG A 85 -8.67 -2.70 4.52
N ASP A 86 -9.75 -3.42 4.81
CA ASP A 86 -10.06 -3.84 6.18
C ASP A 86 -9.09 -4.93 6.65
N ALA A 87 -8.82 -5.92 5.78
CA ALA A 87 -7.87 -6.99 6.08
C ALA A 87 -6.46 -6.46 6.31
N LEU A 88 -6.01 -5.48 5.51
CA LEU A 88 -4.71 -4.87 5.67
C LEU A 88 -4.65 -4.01 6.95
N ALA A 89 -5.66 -3.19 7.21
CA ALA A 89 -5.70 -2.36 8.42
C ALA A 89 -5.69 -3.21 9.70
N ASP A 90 -6.49 -4.29 9.73
CA ASP A 90 -6.49 -5.26 10.83
C ASP A 90 -5.11 -5.90 11.06
N TRP A 91 -4.40 -6.24 9.98
CA TRP A 91 -3.07 -6.83 10.08
C TRP A 91 -2.02 -5.81 10.56
N ILE A 92 -2.09 -4.57 10.07
CA ILE A 92 -1.22 -3.46 10.51
C ILE A 92 -1.40 -3.22 12.01
N GLU A 93 -2.63 -3.10 12.50
CA GLU A 93 -2.90 -2.91 13.93
C GLU A 93 -2.36 -4.04 14.82
N ALA A 94 -2.33 -5.26 14.28
CA ALA A 94 -1.83 -6.44 14.98
C ALA A 94 -0.30 -6.59 14.95
N LEU A 95 0.43 -5.70 14.26
CA LEU A 95 1.89 -5.76 14.22
C LEU A 95 2.49 -5.60 15.63
N PRO A 96 3.48 -6.44 16.01
CA PRO A 96 4.16 -6.32 17.30
C PRO A 96 4.65 -4.90 17.54
N ALA A 97 4.44 -4.33 18.73
CA ALA A 97 4.64 -2.90 18.99
C ALA A 97 6.07 -2.42 18.70
N GLU A 98 7.06 -3.30 18.84
CA GLU A 98 8.48 -3.06 18.59
C GLU A 98 8.85 -3.00 17.11
N VAL A 99 7.99 -3.49 16.21
CA VAL A 99 8.24 -3.49 14.75
C VAL A 99 7.95 -2.09 14.20
N PRO A 100 8.95 -1.41 13.59
CA PRO A 100 8.74 -0.15 12.90
C PRO A 100 7.84 -0.34 11.69
N PHE A 101 6.81 0.51 11.60
CA PHE A 101 5.89 0.52 10.47
C PHE A 101 6.03 1.84 9.70
N VAL A 102 6.34 1.73 8.41
CA VAL A 102 6.45 2.85 7.46
C VAL A 102 5.20 2.88 6.59
N PHE A 103 4.56 4.04 6.56
CA PHE A 103 3.39 4.27 5.73
C PHE A 103 3.68 5.36 4.69
N ASP A 104 3.49 5.01 3.43
CA ASP A 104 3.42 5.95 2.31
C ASP A 104 1.95 6.05 1.86
N PRO A 105 1.26 7.17 2.12
CA PRO A 105 -0.17 7.31 1.78
C PRO A 105 -0.43 7.39 0.28
N THR A 106 0.59 7.73 -0.52
CA THR A 106 0.53 8.03 -1.95
C THR A 106 -0.54 9.07 -2.34
N PRO A 107 -0.64 9.47 -3.62
CA PRO A 107 -1.63 10.46 -4.04
C PRO A 107 -3.11 10.04 -3.83
N VAL A 108 -3.39 8.76 -3.54
CA VAL A 108 -4.75 8.23 -3.32
C VAL A 108 -5.25 8.42 -1.88
N ILE A 109 -4.51 9.15 -1.04
CA ILE A 109 -4.86 9.36 0.38
C ILE A 109 -6.30 9.82 0.62
N ALA A 110 -6.84 10.63 -0.29
CA ALA A 110 -8.23 11.11 -0.22
C ALA A 110 -9.28 10.02 -0.49
N GLU A 111 -8.89 8.90 -1.11
CA GLU A 111 -9.75 7.74 -1.40
C GLU A 111 -9.80 6.74 -0.24
N ILE A 112 -8.88 6.85 0.72
CA ILE A 112 -8.84 6.00 1.91
C ILE A 112 -9.88 6.52 2.90
N PRO A 113 -10.86 5.70 3.34
CA PRO A 113 -11.84 6.13 4.33
C PRO A 113 -11.15 6.60 5.62
N ARG A 114 -11.60 7.73 6.16
CA ARG A 114 -10.98 8.32 7.35
C ARG A 114 -10.83 7.34 8.53
N PRO A 115 -11.83 6.50 8.86
CA PRO A 115 -11.67 5.50 9.93
C PRO A 115 -10.55 4.47 9.67
N ILE A 116 -10.28 4.12 8.40
CA ILE A 116 -9.17 3.21 8.05
C ILE A 116 -7.84 3.95 8.16
N LEU A 117 -7.79 5.17 7.63
CA LEU A 117 -6.60 5.99 7.68
C LEU A 117 -6.16 6.26 9.14
N ASP A 118 -7.08 6.61 10.02
CA ASP A 118 -6.78 6.90 11.43
C ASP A 118 -6.17 5.68 12.14
N ARG A 119 -6.67 4.47 11.86
CA ARG A 119 -6.14 3.20 12.39
C ARG A 119 -4.70 2.96 11.94
N VAL A 120 -4.43 3.13 10.65
CA VAL A 120 -3.09 2.95 10.09
C VAL A 120 -2.12 3.99 10.63
N LEU A 121 -2.52 5.28 10.64
CA LEU A 121 -1.71 6.37 11.18
C LEU A 121 -1.37 6.18 12.66
N ALA A 122 -2.29 5.67 13.47
CA ALA A 122 -2.03 5.37 14.88
C ALA A 122 -0.91 4.32 15.08
N ARG A 123 -0.69 3.46 14.08
CA ARG A 123 0.38 2.45 14.11
C ARG A 123 1.68 2.91 13.44
N THR A 124 1.62 3.97 12.62
CA THR A 124 2.74 4.46 11.82
C THR A 124 3.89 4.96 12.70
N THR A 125 5.07 4.37 12.51
CA THR A 125 6.34 4.83 13.08
C THR A 125 6.97 5.90 12.20
N TRP A 126 6.89 5.74 10.88
CA TRP A 126 7.46 6.67 9.90
C TRP A 126 6.45 6.95 8.78
N LEU A 127 6.06 8.22 8.64
CA LEU A 127 5.17 8.67 7.57
C LEU A 127 6.00 9.27 6.43
N SER A 128 5.94 8.65 5.26
CA SER A 128 6.60 9.14 4.04
C SER A 128 5.58 9.86 3.18
N CYS A 129 5.34 11.15 3.44
CA CYS A 129 4.36 11.94 2.68
C CYS A 129 4.96 13.26 2.15
N ASN A 130 4.46 13.72 1.01
CA ASN A 130 4.70 15.07 0.52
C ASN A 130 3.75 16.10 1.16
N THR A 131 3.92 17.38 0.83
CA THR A 131 3.11 18.48 1.39
C THR A 131 1.61 18.34 1.10
N SER A 132 1.24 17.90 -0.09
CA SER A 132 -0.16 17.74 -0.49
C SER A 132 -0.83 16.61 0.28
N GLU A 133 -0.14 15.48 0.44
CA GLU A 133 -0.60 14.34 1.22
C GLU A 133 -0.70 14.67 2.71
N ALA A 134 0.30 15.38 3.26
CA ALA A 134 0.28 15.85 4.64
C ALA A 134 -0.92 16.77 4.91
N ALA A 135 -1.24 17.68 3.99
CA ALA A 135 -2.41 18.54 4.09
C ALA A 135 -3.73 17.73 4.06
N ALA A 136 -3.82 16.71 3.21
CA ALA A 136 -4.98 15.82 3.17
C ALA A 136 -5.15 15.02 4.48
N ILE A 137 -4.04 14.59 5.08
CA ILE A 137 -4.03 13.89 6.38
C ILE A 137 -4.45 14.84 7.51
N ALA A 138 -3.89 16.05 7.56
CA ALA A 138 -4.19 17.05 8.58
C ALA A 138 -5.66 17.50 8.54
N GLY A 139 -6.29 17.49 7.36
CA GLY A 139 -7.66 17.96 7.17
C GLY A 139 -7.76 19.49 7.24
N SER A 140 -8.94 20.01 7.60
CA SER A 140 -9.20 21.47 7.64
C SER A 140 -8.64 22.18 8.88
N GLY A 141 -7.72 21.56 9.62
CA GLY A 141 -6.96 22.20 10.69
C GLY A 141 -5.68 22.83 10.14
N ASP A 142 -5.22 23.94 10.73
CA ASP A 142 -4.01 24.62 10.29
C ASP A 142 -2.82 23.64 10.28
N ALA A 143 -2.23 23.41 9.11
CA ALA A 143 -1.01 22.60 8.91
C ALA A 143 0.25 23.25 9.55
N GLN A 144 0.06 24.22 10.45
CA GLN A 144 1.09 24.76 11.32
C GLN A 144 0.96 24.06 12.68
N THR A 145 1.57 22.88 12.81
CA THR A 145 2.29 22.37 14.00
C THR A 145 2.49 20.86 13.83
N ALA A 146 3.59 20.45 13.20
CA ALA A 146 4.12 19.08 13.30
C ALA A 146 5.59 19.04 12.86
N ALA A 147 6.43 19.82 13.52
CA ALA A 147 7.87 19.63 13.50
C ALA A 147 8.43 20.10 14.85
N ILE A 148 8.63 19.15 15.77
CA ILE A 148 9.56 19.26 16.89
C ILE A 148 10.43 18.01 16.86
#